data_AF-A0A7S2GEV7-F1
#
_entry.id   AF-A0A7S2GEV7-F1
#
_cell.length_a   1.000
_cell.length_b   1.000
_cell.length_c   1.000
_cell.angle_alpha   90.00
_cell.angle_beta   90.00
_cell.angle_gamma   90.00
#
_symmetry.space_group_name_H-M   'P 1'
#
loop_
_entity.id
_entity.type
_entity.pdbx_description
1 polymer ?
#
loop_
_entity_poly.entity_id
_entity_poly.type
_entity_poly.pdbx_seq_one_letter_code
_entity_poly.pdbx_strand_id
1 'polypeptide(L)'
;GFDVDSCAVCFDGTRVHAAARAVRSLNRRVNLIDLDRRSYTFETRLLKYAQRGFAVGVPGLDRERVDPAIFNMKFNEVNGLARLLVLENKLRLQRDGKLAIDDYAHGP
;
A
#
# COMPACT_ATOMS: atom_id res chain seq x y z
N GLY A 1 9.56 -11.50 8.82
CA GLY A 1 8.78 -12.17 7.75
C GLY A 1 8.25 -11.13 6.77
N PHE A 2 7.55 -11.53 5.70
CA PHE A 2 7.00 -10.58 4.71
C PHE A 2 5.89 -9.69 5.29
N ASP A 3 6.04 -8.39 5.07
CA ASP A 3 5.16 -7.28 5.46
C ASP A 3 3.94 -7.09 4.54
N VAL A 4 4.08 -7.36 3.23
CA VAL A 4 2.97 -7.32 2.25
C VAL A 4 2.44 -8.74 2.02
N ASP A 5 1.12 -8.93 2.14
CA ASP A 5 0.48 -10.25 2.04
C ASP A 5 0.83 -10.99 0.74
N SER A 6 0.66 -10.34 -0.41
CA SER A 6 0.93 -10.93 -1.73
C SER A 6 2.40 -11.34 -1.92
N CYS A 7 3.31 -10.85 -1.08
CA CYS A 7 4.72 -11.21 -1.09
C CYS A 7 5.04 -12.42 -0.21
N ALA A 8 4.10 -12.92 0.61
CA ALA A 8 4.35 -14.02 1.54
C ALA A 8 4.30 -15.40 0.86
N VAL A 9 5.10 -15.55 -0.20
CA VAL A 9 5.28 -16.74 -1.01
C VAL A 9 6.77 -17.11 -1.05
N CYS A 10 7.07 -18.40 -1.22
CA CYS A 10 8.43 -18.93 -1.33
C CYS A 10 8.43 -20.07 -2.36
N PHE A 11 9.52 -20.25 -3.09
CA PHE A 11 9.75 -21.42 -3.94
C PHE A 11 11.04 -22.08 -3.46
N ASP A 12 10.97 -23.36 -3.10
CA ASP A 12 12.11 -24.10 -2.54
C ASP A 12 12.97 -24.81 -3.59
N GLY A 13 12.72 -24.55 -4.88
CA GLY A 13 13.33 -25.28 -6.00
C GLY A 13 12.46 -26.41 -6.54
N THR A 14 11.42 -26.83 -5.81
CA THR A 14 10.51 -27.92 -6.21
C THR A 14 9.04 -27.54 -6.10
N ARG A 15 8.65 -26.81 -5.05
CA ARG A 15 7.26 -26.48 -4.74
C ARG A 15 7.14 -25.03 -4.33
N VAL A 16 5.97 -24.45 -4.64
CA VAL A 16 5.58 -23.13 -4.17
C VAL A 16 4.88 -23.27 -2.83
N HIS A 17 5.37 -22.53 -1.85
CA HIS A 17 4.79 -22.38 -0.52
C HIS A 17 4.19 -20.99 -0.40
N ALA A 18 3.02 -20.88 0.20
CA ALA A 18 2.37 -19.60 0.42
C ALA A 18 1.74 -19.57 1.81
N ALA A 19 1.91 -18.45 2.51
CA ALA A 19 1.13 -18.22 3.73
C ALA A 19 -0.35 -18.06 3.36
N ALA A 20 -1.27 -18.44 4.25
CA ALA A 20 -2.71 -18.27 4.03
C ALA A 20 -3.10 -16.84 3.64
N ARG A 21 -2.38 -15.84 4.18
CA ARG A 21 -2.56 -14.42 3.82
C ARG A 21 -2.16 -14.08 2.38
N ALA A 22 -1.10 -14.71 1.86
CA ALA A 22 -0.71 -14.56 0.46
C ALA A 22 -1.77 -15.16 -0.46
N VAL A 23 -2.24 -16.38 -0.15
CA VAL A 23 -3.31 -17.03 -0.91
C VAL A 23 -4.56 -16.15 -0.96
N ARG A 24 -5.02 -15.63 0.18
CA ARG A 24 -6.13 -14.67 0.25
C ARG A 24 -5.87 -13.45 -0.61
N SER A 25 -4.70 -12.81 -0.46
CA SER A 25 -4.40 -11.55 -1.14
C SER A 25 -4.33 -11.71 -2.64
N LEU A 26 -3.73 -12.80 -3.13
CA LEU A 26 -3.64 -13.10 -4.56
C LEU A 26 -5.04 -13.35 -5.16
N ASN A 27 -5.88 -14.14 -4.47
CA ASN A 27 -7.25 -14.44 -4.94
C ASN A 27 -8.16 -13.20 -4.93
N ARG A 28 -8.08 -12.37 -3.88
CA ARG A 28 -8.96 -11.19 -3.72
C ARG A 28 -8.39 -9.94 -4.35
N ARG A 29 -7.11 -9.96 -4.76
CA ARG A 29 -6.36 -8.77 -5.18
C ARG A 29 -6.36 -7.68 -4.11
N VAL A 30 -6.23 -8.05 -2.83
CA VAL A 30 -6.20 -7.11 -1.70
C VAL A 30 -5.06 -7.44 -0.74
N ASN A 31 -4.21 -6.46 -0.41
CA ASN A 31 -3.25 -6.54 0.69
C ASN A 31 -3.88 -5.89 1.93
N LEU A 32 -4.03 -6.62 3.03
CA LEU A 32 -4.50 -6.05 4.29
C LEU A 32 -3.33 -5.42 5.03
N ILE A 33 -3.57 -4.28 5.67
CA ILE A 33 -2.58 -3.67 6.55
C ILE A 33 -2.43 -4.52 7.82
N ASP A 34 -1.19 -4.84 8.15
CA ASP A 34 -0.77 -5.49 9.41
C ASP A 34 0.42 -4.70 9.97
N LEU A 35 0.16 -3.91 11.01
CA LEU A 35 1.18 -3.00 11.59
C LEU A 35 2.26 -3.75 12.36
N ASP A 36 1.98 -4.97 12.85
CA ASP A 36 2.94 -5.80 13.56
C ASP A 36 4.02 -6.36 12.61
N ARG A 37 3.76 -6.30 11.30
CA ARG A 37 4.67 -6.80 10.25
C ARG A 37 5.28 -5.69 9.43
N ARG A 38 5.02 -4.42 9.73
CA ARG A 38 5.49 -3.30 8.91
C ARG A 38 7.02 -3.27 8.83
N SER A 39 7.55 -3.18 7.61
CA SER A 39 8.96 -2.85 7.37
C SER A 39 9.13 -1.34 7.21
N TYR A 40 10.38 -0.87 7.11
CA TYR A 40 10.68 0.54 6.84
C TYR A 40 10.06 1.05 5.53
N THR A 41 9.89 0.17 4.54
CA THR A 41 9.38 0.53 3.19
C THR A 41 7.92 0.12 2.98
N PHE A 42 7.19 -0.16 4.06
CA PHE A 42 5.87 -0.79 4.01
C PHE A 42 4.87 -0.02 3.15
N GLU A 43 4.72 1.29 3.36
CA GLU A 43 3.78 2.13 2.61
C GLU A 43 4.15 2.24 1.13
N THR A 44 5.44 2.43 0.82
CA THR A 44 5.94 2.46 -0.57
C THR A 44 5.71 1.13 -1.27
N ARG A 45 5.88 0.01 -0.57
CA ARG A 45 5.60 -1.32 -1.12
C ARG A 45 4.10 -1.51 -1.34
N LEU A 46 3.23 -1.11 -0.42
CA LEU A 46 1.78 -1.14 -0.62
C LEU A 46 1.38 -0.32 -1.85
N LEU A 47 1.95 0.87 -2.03
CA LEU A 47 1.75 1.71 -3.21
C LEU A 47 2.14 1.00 -4.51
N LYS A 48 3.34 0.41 -4.54
CA LYS A 48 3.83 -0.36 -5.69
C LYS A 48 2.86 -1.48 -6.09
N TYR A 49 2.33 -2.22 -5.13
CA TYR A 49 1.36 -3.27 -5.42
C TYR A 49 -0.03 -2.71 -5.76
N ALA A 50 -0.40 -1.53 -5.24
CA ALA A 50 -1.61 -0.85 -5.64
C ALA A 50 -1.60 -0.44 -7.12
N GLN A 51 -0.47 0.08 -7.60
CA GLN A 51 -0.25 0.37 -9.02
C GLN A 51 -0.30 -0.90 -9.89
N ARG A 52 -0.01 -2.07 -9.33
CA ARG A 52 -0.13 -3.39 -10.00
C ARG A 52 -1.53 -3.99 -9.93
N GLY A 53 -2.52 -3.21 -9.47
CA GLY A 53 -3.93 -3.60 -9.41
C GLY A 53 -4.31 -4.42 -8.18
N PHE A 54 -3.65 -4.20 -7.04
CA PHE A 54 -4.13 -4.66 -5.74
C PHE A 54 -4.82 -3.51 -4.99
N ALA A 55 -5.87 -3.78 -4.23
CA ALA A 55 -6.36 -2.82 -3.24
C ALA A 55 -5.53 -2.92 -1.95
N VAL A 56 -5.52 -1.85 -1.16
CA VAL A 56 -5.00 -1.85 0.21
C VAL A 56 -6.20 -1.83 1.15
N GLY A 57 -6.40 -2.91 1.90
CA GLY A 57 -7.47 -3.02 2.88
C GLY A 57 -7.03 -2.51 4.24
N VAL A 58 -7.75 -1.53 4.77
CA VAL A 58 -7.52 -0.93 6.09
C VAL A 58 -8.74 -1.21 6.98
N PRO A 59 -8.72 -2.27 7.81
CA PRO A 59 -9.84 -2.56 8.69
C PRO A 59 -10.15 -1.39 9.63
N GLY A 60 -11.42 -1.02 9.75
CA GLY A 60 -11.86 0.07 10.62
C GLY A 60 -11.56 1.48 10.12
N LEU A 61 -11.09 1.64 8.87
CA LEU A 61 -10.98 2.97 8.26
C LEU A 61 -12.37 3.55 8.02
N ASP A 62 -12.66 4.63 8.74
CA ASP A 62 -13.80 5.50 8.50
C ASP A 62 -13.31 6.78 7.81
N ARG A 63 -13.72 6.96 6.54
CA ARG A 63 -13.28 8.09 5.72
C ARG A 63 -13.88 9.42 6.17
N GLU A 64 -15.03 9.41 6.84
CA GLU A 64 -15.68 10.63 7.33
C GLU A 64 -14.93 11.25 8.52
N ARG A 65 -14.15 10.43 9.22
CA ARG A 65 -13.32 10.84 10.36
C ARG A 65 -11.91 11.29 9.96
N VAL A 66 -11.59 11.29 8.67
CA VAL A 66 -10.30 11.75 8.17
C VAL A 66 -10.32 13.27 8.07
N ASP A 67 -9.42 13.93 8.80
CA ASP A 67 -9.20 15.37 8.66
C ASP A 67 -8.72 15.70 7.24
N PRO A 68 -9.46 16.51 6.45
CA PRO A 68 -9.05 16.88 5.10
C PRO A 68 -7.69 17.59 5.03
N ALA A 69 -7.21 18.20 6.11
CA ALA A 69 -5.94 18.90 6.15
C ALA A 69 -4.74 17.98 5.81
N ILE A 70 -4.84 16.67 6.05
CA ILE A 70 -3.76 15.73 5.76
C ILE A 70 -3.36 15.72 4.28
N PHE A 71 -4.30 16.02 3.37
CA PHE A 71 -4.05 15.98 1.93
C PHE A 71 -3.17 17.13 1.44
N ASN A 72 -2.96 18.14 2.26
CA ASN A 72 -2.06 19.27 1.99
C ASN A 72 -0.64 19.05 2.55
N MET A 73 -0.42 18.01 3.35
CA MET A 73 0.89 17.72 3.96
C MET A 73 1.86 17.11 2.94
N LYS A 74 3.17 17.33 3.14
CA LYS A 74 4.17 16.70 2.29
C LYS A 74 4.30 15.22 2.63
N PHE A 75 4.65 14.42 1.62
CA PHE A 75 4.78 12.96 1.77
C PHE A 75 5.79 12.55 2.86
N ASN A 76 6.88 13.30 3.00
CA ASN A 76 7.93 13.07 4.01
C ASN A 76 7.53 13.51 5.42
N GLU A 77 6.44 14.27 5.58
CA GLU A 77 5.92 14.76 6.87
C GLU A 77 4.88 13.80 7.48
N VAL A 78 4.38 12.84 6.71
CA VAL A 78 3.34 11.88 7.13
C VAL A 78 3.87 10.45 7.15
N ASN A 79 3.31 9.61 8.01
CA ASN A 79 3.65 8.18 8.14
C ASN A 79 2.38 7.33 8.30
N GLY A 80 2.47 6.01 8.11
CA GLY A 80 1.35 5.09 8.34
C GLY A 80 0.14 5.38 7.45
N LEU A 81 -1.06 5.33 8.04
CA LEU A 81 -2.32 5.56 7.34
C LEU A 81 -2.40 6.94 6.68
N ALA A 82 -1.90 7.99 7.33
CA ALA A 82 -1.88 9.34 6.75
C ALA A 82 -1.06 9.38 5.45
N ARG A 83 0.10 8.70 5.44
CA ARG A 83 0.93 8.57 4.23
C ARG A 83 0.20 7.84 3.12
N LEU A 84 -0.52 6.77 3.42
CA LEU A 84 -1.30 6.01 2.43
C LEU A 84 -2.44 6.85 1.84
N LEU A 85 -3.14 7.64 2.66
CA LEU A 85 -4.20 8.54 2.20
C LEU A 85 -3.67 9.66 1.30
N VAL A 86 -2.53 10.26 1.65
CA VAL A 86 -1.86 11.26 0.80
C VAL A 86 -1.46 10.64 -0.55
N LEU A 87 -0.88 9.44 -0.53
CA LEU A 87 -0.51 8.72 -1.76
C LEU A 87 -1.72 8.35 -2.63
N GLU A 88 -2.81 7.88 -2.03
CA GLU A 88 -4.06 7.58 -2.73
C GLU A 88 -4.59 8.83 -3.44
N ASN A 89 -4.65 9.98 -2.73
CA ASN A 89 -5.13 11.23 -3.31
C ASN A 89 -4.23 11.71 -4.46
N LYS A 90 -2.91 11.60 -4.32
CA LYS A 90 -1.97 11.93 -5.40
C LYS A 90 -2.15 11.06 -6.63
N LEU A 91 -2.26 9.74 -6.46
CA LEU A 91 -2.54 8.81 -7.57
C LEU A 91 -3.87 9.13 -8.27
N ARG A 92 -4.90 9.50 -7.50
CA ARG A 92 -6.19 9.93 -8.05
C ARG A 92 -6.04 11.20 -8.89
N LEU A 93 -5.36 12.23 -8.36
CA LEU A 93 -5.12 13.47 -9.09
C LEU A 93 -4.30 13.26 -10.37
N GLN A 94 -3.32 12.34 -10.35
CA GLN A 94 -2.56 11.97 -11.55
C GLN A 94 -3.45 11.30 -12.61
N ARG A 95 -4.32 10.36 -12.20
CA ARG A 95 -5.29 9.73 -13.09
C ARG A 95 -6.27 10.74 -13.69
N ASP A 96 -6.66 11.74 -12.91
CA ASP A 96 -7.55 12.82 -13.32
C ASP A 96 -6.84 13.89 -14.19
N GLY A 97 -5.53 13.75 -14.45
CA GLY A 97 -4.73 14.74 -15.20
C GLY A 97 -4.49 16.06 -14.47
N LYS A 98 -4.74 16.10 -13.15
CA LYS A 98 -4.63 17.30 -12.30
C LYS A 98 -3.26 17.44 -11.61
N LEU A 99 -2.42 16.42 -11.71
CA LEU A 99 -1.05 16.42 -11.19
C LEU A 99 -0.12 15.75 -12.20
N ALA A 100 1.08 16.30 -12.39
CA ALA A 100 2.08 15.68 -13.24
C ALA A 100 2.48 14.28 -12.73
N ILE A 101 2.93 13.43 -13.64
CA ILE A 101 3.50 12.11 -13.32
C ILE A 101 4.84 12.29 -12.60
N ASP A 102 4.78 12.42 -11.27
CA ASP A 102 5.94 12.29 -10.41
C ASP A 102 6.26 10.82 -10.18
N ASP A 103 7.53 10.48 -10.30
CA ASP A 103 8.07 9.15 -10.05
C ASP A 103 8.19 8.92 -8.52
N TYR A 104 7.05 8.73 -7.84
CA TYR A 104 7.00 8.37 -6.41
C TYR A 104 7.63 6.99 -6.12
N ALA A 105 8.11 6.28 -7.14
CA ALA A 105 8.71 4.96 -7.06
C ALA A 105 10.12 4.95 -6.45
N HIS A 106 10.76 6.11 -6.35
CA HIS A 106 12.05 6.26 -5.69
C HIS A 106 11.84 6.91 -4.32
N GLY A 107 11.64 6.07 -3.29
CA GLY A 107 11.99 6.49 -1.94
C GLY A 107 13.48 6.85 -1.86
N PRO A 108 13.92 7.60 -0.84
CA PRO A 108 15.36 7.84 -0.64
C PRO A 108 16.14 6.53 -0.58
#